data_AF-A0A3M1C811-F1
#
_entry.id   AF-A0A3M1C811-F1
#
_cell.length_a   1.000
_cell.length_b   1.000
_cell.length_c   1.000
_cell.angle_alpha   90.00
_cell.angle_beta   90.00
_cell.angle_gamma   90.00
#
_symmetry.space_group_name_H-M   'P 1'
#
loop_
_entity.id
_entity.type
_entity.pdbx_description
1 polymer ?
#
loop_
_entity_poly.entity_id
_entity_poly.type
_entity_poly.pdbx_seq_one_letter_code
_entity_poly.pdbx_strand_id
1 'polypeptide(L)' 'MNKIKINEIFFSIQGESSLTGYPTIFIRTSGCPLRCHYCDTQYAYFEGSPMSFSEILSS' A
#
# COMPACT_ATOMS: atom_id res chain seq x y z
N MET A 1 -10.44 -18.51 2.04
CA MET A 1 -9.58 -17.48 2.67
C MET A 1 -9.59 -16.26 1.77
N ASN A 2 -9.98 -15.09 2.29
CA ASN A 2 -10.02 -13.87 1.49
C ASN A 2 -8.59 -13.36 1.28
N LYS A 3 -8.24 -13.09 0.02
CA LYS A 3 -6.96 -12.48 -0.37
C LYS A 3 -7.17 -10.99 -0.62
N ILE A 4 -6.19 -10.18 -0.24
CA ILE A 4 -6.13 -8.74 -0.53
C ILE A 4 -5.09 -8.55 -1.61
N LYS A 5 -5.39 -7.73 -2.62
CA LYS A 5 -4.41 -7.40 -3.66
C LYS A 5 -3.47 -6.32 -3.12
N ILE A 6 -2.19 -6.66 -2.95
CA ILE A 6 -1.15 -5.79 -2.40
C ILE A 6 -0.23 -5.35 -3.53
N ASN A 7 0.03 -4.05 -3.60
CA ASN A 7 0.93 -3.45 -4.58
C ASN A 7 2.37 -3.48 -4.08
N GLU A 8 2.61 -3.03 -2.85
CA GLU A 8 3.94 -3.02 -2.23
C GLU A 8 3.84 -3.01 -0.70
N ILE A 9 4.85 -3.59 -0.05
CA ILE A 9 5.09 -3.51 1.40
C ILE A 9 6.53 -3.05 1.60
N PHE A 10 6.74 -1.98 2.37
CA PHE A 10 8.07 -1.44 2.61
C PHE A 10 8.18 -0.70 3.94
N PHE A 11 9.39 -0.66 4.50
CA PHE A 11 9.71 0.10 5.70
C PHE A 11 10.36 1.44 5.35
N SER A 12 9.84 2.52 5.93
CA SER A 12 10.38 3.87 5.72
C SER A 12 9.99 4.79 6.90
N ILE A 13 10.22 6.09 6.74
CA ILE A 13 9.76 7.14 7.66
C ILE A 13 8.46 7.74 7.13
N GLN A 14 7.45 7.91 7.99
CA GLN A 14 6.23 8.63 7.63
C GLN A 14 6.56 10.08 7.27
N GLY A 15 6.17 10.52 6.07
CA GLY A 15 6.49 11.85 5.54
C GLY A 15 5.42 12.90 5.80
N GLU A 16 4.23 12.50 6.25
CA GLU A 16 3.06 13.38 6.28
C GLU A 16 2.27 13.35 7.60
N SER A 17 1.57 14.47 7.85
CA SER A 17 0.66 14.68 8.98
C SER A 17 1.33 14.56 10.37
N SER A 18 0.53 14.35 11.42
CA SER A 18 0.95 14.39 12.82
C SER A 18 2.00 13.33 13.22
N LEU A 19 2.15 12.28 12.41
CA LEU A 19 3.13 11.20 12.64
C LEU A 19 4.34 11.30 11.71
N THR A 20 4.54 12.46 11.07
CA THR A 20 5.76 12.72 10.29
C THR A 20 7.01 12.46 11.14
N GLY A 21 7.97 11.71 10.60
CA GLY A 21 9.22 11.34 11.27
C GLY A 21 9.22 9.98 11.97
N TYR A 22 8.08 9.30 12.09
CA TYR A 22 8.01 7.99 12.73
C TYR A 22 8.40 6.85 11.77
N PRO A 23 9.23 5.89 12.21
CA PRO A 23 9.49 4.66 11.46
C PRO A 23 8.19 3.85 11.29
N THR A 24 7.84 3.52 10.06
CA THR A 24 6.53 2.95 9.69
C THR A 24 6.69 1.90 8.58
N ILE A 25 5.97 0.78 8.74
CA ILE A 25 5.75 -0.17 7.64
C ILE A 25 4.52 0.29 6.87
N PHE A 26 4.67 0.50 5.57
CA PHE A 26 3.60 0.85 4.65
C PHE A 26 3.12 -0.41 3.94
N ILE A 27 1.81 -0.63 3.93
CA ILE A 27 1.15 -1.70 3.18
C ILE A 27 0.25 -1.02 2.16
N ARG A 28 0.69 -0.94 0.90
CA ARG A 28 -0.10 -0.33 -0.17
C ARG A 28 -0.97 -1.37 -0.85
N THR A 29 -2.28 -1.20 -0.78
CA THR A 29 -3.24 -2.04 -1.50
C THR A 29 -3.40 -1.61 -2.96
N SER A 30 -3.82 -2.55 -3.80
CA SER A 30 -4.13 -2.28 -5.20
C SER A 30 -5.61 -2.00 -5.43
N GLY A 31 -5.90 -1.06 -6.33
CA GLY A 31 -7.25 -0.74 -6.77
C GLY A 31 -7.81 0.52 -6.11
N CYS A 32 -8.27 1.44 -6.97
CA CYS A 32 -9.00 2.64 -6.57
C CYS A 32 -10.12 2.84 -7.60
N PRO A 33 -11.36 3.19 -7.21
CA PRO A 33 -12.42 3.49 -8.18
C PRO A 33 -12.27 4.90 -8.80
N LEU A 34 -11.45 5.76 -8.19
CA LEU A 34 -11.20 7.12 -8.67
C LEU A 34 -10.06 7.14 -9.70
N ARG A 35 -10.08 8.13 -10.60
CA ARG A 35 -9.07 8.34 -11.64
C ARG A 35 -8.56 9.78 -11.60
N CYS A 36 -8.03 10.15 -10.43
CA CYS A 36 -7.54 11.50 -10.18
C CYS A 36 -6.32 11.80 -11.08
N HIS A 37 -6.35 12.91 -11.80
CA HIS A 37 -5.22 13.39 -12.62
C HIS A 37 -3.99 13.74 -11.76
N TYR A 38 -4.21 14.15 -10.51
CA TYR A 38 -3.16 14.54 -9.56
C TYR A 38 -2.68 13.39 -8.66
N CYS A 39 -3.05 12.14 -8.96
CA CYS A 39 -2.52 11.01 -8.19
C CYS A 39 -1.07 10.75 -8.58
N ASP A 40 -0.20 10.72 -7.58
CA ASP A 40 1.22 10.39 -7.69
C ASP A 40 1.49 8.88 -7.87
N THR A 41 0.54 8.04 -7.47
CA THR A 41 0.71 6.58 -7.36
C THR A 41 -0.25 5.83 -8.30
N GLN A 42 -0.33 6.25 -9.57
CA GLN A 42 -1.29 5.68 -10.53
C GLN A 42 -1.06 4.20 -10.84
N TYR A 43 0.18 3.71 -10.70
CA TYR A 43 0.52 2.30 -10.91
C TYR A 43 -0.23 1.35 -9.96
N ALA A 44 -0.55 1.82 -8.74
CA ALA A 44 -1.32 1.07 -7.76
C ALA A 44 -2.79 0.82 -8.15
N TYR A 45 -3.29 1.43 -9.23
CA TYR A 45 -4.63 1.14 -9.74
C TYR A 45 -4.79 -0.29 -10.24
N PHE A 46 -3.73 -0.87 -10.82
CA PHE A 46 -3.80 -2.15 -11.53
C PHE A 46 -2.77 -3.16 -11.06
N GLU A 47 -1.58 -2.70 -10.66
CA GLU A 47 -0.47 -3.56 -10.28
C GLU A 47 -0.63 -4.13 -8.87
N GLY A 48 -0.05 -5.31 -8.62
CA GLY A 48 -0.02 -5.98 -7.33
C GLY A 48 -0.49 -7.43 -7.38
N SER A 49 -0.28 -8.15 -6.28
CA SER A 49 -0.52 -9.60 -6.17
C SER A 49 -1.47 -9.93 -5.01
N PRO A 50 -2.34 -10.94 -5.17
CA PRO A 50 -3.26 -11.35 -4.12
C PRO A 50 -2.52 -12.10 -2.99
N MET A 51 -2.52 -11.51 -1.80
CA MET A 51 -1.89 -12.05 -0.58
C MET A 51 -2.94 -12.35 0.49
N SER A 52 -2.68 -13.39 1.29
CA SER A 52 -3.38 -13.69 2.53
C SER A 52 -2.86 -12.83 3.68
N PHE A 53 -3.64 -12.75 4.77
CA PHE A 53 -3.23 -12.00 5.96
C PHE A 53 -1.92 -12.53 6.55
N SER A 54 -1.72 -13.84 6.57
CA SER A 54 -0.49 -14.46 7.07
C SER A 54 0.74 -14.11 6.23
N GLU A 55 0.59 -14.05 4.90
CA GLU A 55 1.67 -13.61 3.99
C GLU A 55 2.04 -12.14 4.24
N ILE A 56 1.03 -11.27 4.42
CA ILE A 56 1.24 -9.84 4.71
C ILE A 56 1.98 -9.64 6.04
N LEU A 57 1.59 -10.35 7.10
CA LEU A 57 2.24 -10.24 8.41
C LEU A 57 3.67 -10.80 8.44
N SER A 58 4.01 -11.68 7.50
CA SER A 58 5.33 -12.30 7.41
C SER A 58 6.28 -11.57 6.45
N SER A 59 5.82 -10.47 5.85
CA SER A 59 6.59 -9.66 4.89
C SER A 59 7.58 -8.71 5.58
#